data_AF-A0A397TKU5-F1
#
_entry.id   AF-A0A397TKU5-F1
#
_cell.length_a   1.000
_cell.length_b   1.000
_cell.length_c   1.000
_cell.angle_alpha   90.00
_cell.angle_beta   90.00
_cell.angle_gamma   90.00
#
_symmetry.space_group_name_H-M   'P 1'
#
loop_
_entity.id
_entity.type
_entity.pdbx_description
1 polymer ?
#
loop_
_entity_poly.entity_id
_entity_poly.type
_entity_poly.pdbx_seq_one_letter_code
_entity_poly.pdbx_strand_id
1 'polypeptide(L)'
;MQSEIDGPSEIDLLKQYISKLKAENNKIKAENVELKVRVAKLEDKQSQNELIKNLLSVSRKHDHSGEKVSQLSDSVAFFKSIIPDTKKAIVSAEKSIDLLENRCQNLEDIISVKDRKIITLVDQILSKTKHNDVTIEPEIYSSTHERKLWAKRHSESEHDLETQKKYTFHP
;
A
#
# COMPACT_ATOMS: atom_id res chain seq x y z
N MET A 1 -86.43 14.22 -93.34
CA MET A 1 -85.54 13.44 -92.45
C MET A 1 -84.67 14.44 -91.68
N GLN A 2 -85.13 14.89 -90.51
CA GLN A 2 -84.30 15.65 -89.58
C GLN A 2 -83.90 14.68 -88.47
N SER A 3 -82.67 14.20 -88.54
CA SER A 3 -82.04 13.41 -87.49
C SER A 3 -81.59 14.36 -86.38
N GLU A 4 -82.29 14.33 -85.26
CA GLU A 4 -81.80 14.84 -83.98
C GLU A 4 -80.50 14.10 -83.66
N ILE A 5 -79.38 14.83 -83.67
CA ILE A 5 -78.10 14.32 -83.19
C ILE A 5 -78.16 14.38 -81.67
N ASP A 6 -78.66 13.30 -81.08
CA ASP A 6 -78.67 13.04 -79.64
C ASP A 6 -77.28 12.55 -79.20
N GLY A 7 -76.28 13.40 -79.39
CA GLY A 7 -74.93 13.20 -78.87
C GLY A 7 -74.86 13.77 -77.45
N PRO A 8 -74.30 13.05 -76.46
CA PRO A 8 -74.21 13.57 -75.10
C PRO A 8 -73.48 14.91 -75.11
N SER A 9 -74.10 15.94 -74.53
CA SER A 9 -73.52 17.28 -74.54
C SER A 9 -72.22 17.28 -73.72
N GLU A 10 -71.29 18.19 -73.98
CA GLU A 10 -70.05 18.36 -73.18
C GLU A 10 -70.29 18.37 -71.66
N ILE A 11 -71.46 18.85 -71.25
CA ILE A 11 -71.93 18.91 -69.86
C ILE A 11 -72.08 17.50 -69.26
N ASP A 12 -72.49 16.50 -70.03
CA ASP A 12 -72.70 15.13 -69.55
C ASP A 12 -71.38 14.38 -69.34
N LEU A 13 -70.40 14.61 -70.22
CA LEU A 13 -69.02 14.10 -70.05
C LEU A 13 -68.34 14.71 -68.81
N LEU A 14 -68.52 16.02 -68.60
CA LEU A 14 -68.00 16.71 -67.41
C LEU A 14 -68.62 16.15 -66.12
N LYS A 15 -69.94 15.93 -66.09
CA LYS A 15 -70.62 15.31 -64.93
C LYS A 15 -70.10 13.91 -64.63
N GLN A 16 -69.84 13.10 -65.66
CA GLN A 16 -69.28 11.77 -65.51
C GLN A 16 -67.86 11.82 -64.92
N TYR A 17 -67.01 12.72 -65.43
CA TYR A 17 -65.65 12.89 -64.93
C TYR A 17 -65.62 13.38 -63.47
N ILE A 18 -66.46 14.35 -63.11
CA ILE A 18 -66.63 14.82 -61.73
C ILE A 18 -67.07 13.67 -60.81
N SER A 19 -67.99 12.82 -61.26
CA SER A 19 -68.44 11.66 -60.48
C SER A 19 -67.31 10.66 -60.24
N LYS A 20 -66.47 10.41 -61.26
CA LYS A 20 -65.29 9.53 -61.14
C LYS A 20 -64.26 10.09 -60.17
N LEU A 21 -63.91 11.38 -60.30
CA LEU A 21 -63.00 12.07 -59.37
C LEU A 21 -63.51 12.04 -57.93
N LYS A 22 -64.82 12.22 -57.73
CA LYS A 22 -65.44 12.17 -56.39
C LYS A 22 -65.31 10.78 -55.77
N ALA A 23 -65.53 9.73 -56.54
CA ALA A 23 -65.36 8.35 -56.07
C ALA A 23 -63.89 8.05 -55.70
N GLU A 24 -62.95 8.48 -56.53
CA GLU A 24 -61.51 8.29 -56.29
C GLU A 24 -61.01 9.09 -55.08
N ASN A 25 -61.49 10.32 -54.90
CA ASN A 25 -61.19 11.14 -53.72
C ASN A 25 -61.72 10.48 -52.43
N ASN A 26 -62.93 9.92 -52.46
CA ASN A 26 -63.48 9.16 -51.33
C ASN A 26 -62.63 7.92 -50.99
N LYS A 27 -62.13 7.21 -52.00
CA LYS A 27 -61.23 6.06 -51.83
C LYS A 27 -59.91 6.48 -51.17
N ILE A 28 -59.26 7.53 -51.69
CA ILE A 28 -58.03 8.09 -51.12
C ILE A 28 -58.24 8.52 -49.67
N LYS A 29 -59.38 9.14 -49.37
CA LYS A 29 -59.71 9.56 -48.00
C LYS A 29 -59.83 8.38 -47.04
N ALA A 30 -60.43 7.27 -47.48
CA ALA A 30 -60.52 6.05 -46.69
C ALA A 30 -59.14 5.41 -46.44
N GLU A 31 -58.32 5.29 -47.50
CA GLU A 31 -56.95 4.75 -47.40
C GLU A 31 -56.06 5.61 -46.48
N ASN A 32 -56.22 6.93 -46.50
CA ASN A 32 -55.46 7.84 -45.63
C ASN A 32 -55.80 7.63 -44.14
N VAL A 33 -57.09 7.39 -43.82
CA VAL A 33 -57.50 7.04 -42.45
C VAL A 33 -56.85 5.73 -42.02
N GLU A 34 -56.83 4.72 -42.89
CA GLU A 34 -56.22 3.44 -42.58
C GLU A 34 -54.69 3.55 -42.39
N LEU A 35 -54.01 4.33 -43.24
CA LEU A 35 -52.57 4.60 -43.12
C LEU A 35 -52.23 5.31 -41.81
N LYS A 36 -53.02 6.29 -41.36
CA LYS A 36 -52.82 6.96 -40.06
C LYS A 36 -52.86 5.97 -38.89
N VAL A 37 -53.79 5.01 -38.92
CA VAL A 37 -53.88 3.96 -37.89
C VAL A 37 -52.65 3.05 -37.93
N ARG A 38 -52.17 2.67 -39.12
CA ARG A 38 -50.95 1.85 -39.26
C ARG A 38 -49.71 2.58 -38.78
N VAL A 39 -49.57 3.89 -39.05
CA VAL A 39 -48.45 4.71 -38.59
C VAL A 39 -48.42 4.76 -37.06
N ALA A 40 -49.54 5.08 -36.40
CA ALA A 40 -49.61 5.09 -34.93
C ALA A 40 -49.20 3.73 -34.32
N LYS A 41 -49.66 2.61 -34.93
CA LYS A 41 -49.28 1.26 -34.48
C LYS A 41 -47.78 0.96 -34.67
N LEU A 42 -47.14 1.55 -35.68
CA LEU A 42 -45.70 1.40 -35.90
C LEU A 42 -44.88 2.24 -34.91
N GLU A 43 -45.34 3.45 -34.59
CA GLU A 43 -44.72 4.32 -33.58
C GLU A 43 -44.74 3.67 -32.19
N ASP A 44 -45.85 3.03 -31.81
CA ASP A 44 -45.95 2.26 -30.56
C ASP A 44 -44.94 1.09 -30.53
N LYS A 45 -44.84 0.34 -31.63
CA LYS A 45 -43.88 -0.78 -31.75
C LYS A 45 -42.43 -0.30 -31.69
N GLN A 46 -42.12 0.83 -32.32
CA GLN A 46 -40.80 1.43 -32.28
C GLN A 46 -40.43 1.83 -30.84
N SER A 47 -41.37 2.44 -30.12
CA SER A 47 -41.19 2.81 -28.70
C SER A 47 -40.96 1.56 -27.82
N GLN A 48 -41.70 0.48 -28.05
CA GLN A 48 -41.48 -0.80 -27.36
C GLN A 48 -40.09 -1.40 -27.64
N ASN A 49 -39.63 -1.36 -28.89
CA ASN A 49 -38.32 -1.89 -29.24
C ASN A 49 -37.17 -1.14 -28.56
N GLU A 50 -37.26 0.20 -28.45
CA GLU A 50 -36.25 0.98 -27.72
C GLU A 50 -36.25 0.65 -26.22
N LEU A 51 -37.41 0.43 -25.61
CA LEU A 51 -37.49 -0.04 -24.21
C LEU A 51 -36.83 -1.41 -24.03
N ILE A 52 -37.11 -2.37 -24.91
CA ILE A 52 -36.50 -3.71 -24.88
C ILE A 52 -34.98 -3.62 -25.00
N LYS A 53 -34.47 -2.79 -25.93
CA LYS A 53 -33.04 -2.57 -26.12
C LYS A 53 -32.37 -2.03 -24.86
N ASN A 54 -33.00 -1.05 -24.20
CA ASN A 54 -32.51 -0.48 -22.96
C ASN A 54 -32.47 -1.53 -21.83
N LEU A 55 -33.53 -2.32 -21.68
CA LEU A 55 -33.61 -3.41 -20.70
C LEU A 55 -32.51 -4.45 -20.91
N LEU A 56 -32.27 -4.89 -22.15
CA LEU A 56 -31.20 -5.84 -22.47
C LEU A 56 -29.81 -5.28 -22.11
N SER A 57 -29.60 -3.98 -22.27
CA SER A 57 -28.35 -3.33 -21.88
C SER A 57 -28.14 -3.36 -20.35
N VAL A 58 -29.23 -3.20 -19.58
CA VAL A 58 -29.20 -3.22 -18.11
C VAL A 58 -28.95 -4.65 -17.60
N SER A 59 -29.64 -5.64 -18.14
CA SER A 59 -29.45 -7.05 -17.77
C SER A 59 -28.00 -7.50 -17.99
N ARG A 60 -27.38 -7.16 -19.12
CA ARG A 60 -25.97 -7.52 -19.38
C ARG A 60 -25.00 -6.92 -18.35
N LYS A 61 -25.25 -5.67 -17.92
CA LYS A 61 -24.45 -5.04 -16.85
C LYS A 61 -24.66 -5.75 -15.51
N HIS A 62 -25.89 -6.16 -15.23
CA HIS A 62 -26.21 -6.90 -14.02
C HIS A 62 -25.51 -8.27 -13.98
N ASP A 63 -25.55 -9.03 -15.08
CA ASP A 63 -24.87 -10.34 -15.18
C ASP A 63 -23.36 -10.21 -14.96
N HIS A 64 -22.74 -9.23 -15.61
CA HIS A 64 -21.31 -8.94 -15.41
C HIS A 64 -21.00 -8.52 -13.96
N SER A 65 -21.91 -7.80 -13.29
CA SER A 65 -21.74 -7.47 -11.87
C SER A 65 -21.90 -8.69 -10.96
N GLY A 66 -22.79 -9.63 -11.30
CA GLY A 66 -22.97 -10.88 -10.57
C GLY A 66 -21.71 -11.77 -10.60
N GLU A 67 -21.05 -11.86 -11.75
CA GLU A 67 -19.78 -12.59 -11.88
C GLU A 67 -18.70 -11.99 -10.98
N LYS A 68 -18.57 -10.66 -10.95
CA LYS A 68 -17.63 -9.96 -10.04
C LYS A 68 -17.96 -10.20 -8.57
N VAL A 69 -19.24 -10.24 -8.21
CA VAL A 69 -19.68 -10.55 -6.84
C VAL A 69 -19.30 -11.97 -6.45
N SER A 70 -19.43 -12.94 -7.36
CA SER A 70 -18.99 -14.32 -7.12
C SER A 70 -17.47 -14.39 -6.89
N GLN A 71 -16.67 -13.76 -7.76
CA GLN A 71 -15.21 -13.70 -7.61
C GLN A 71 -14.79 -13.06 -6.28
N LEU A 72 -15.46 -11.96 -5.88
CA LEU A 72 -15.22 -11.32 -4.58
C LEU A 72 -15.59 -12.25 -3.42
N SER A 73 -16.69 -13.00 -3.53
CA SER A 73 -17.09 -13.97 -2.52
C SER A 73 -16.05 -15.07 -2.31
N ASP A 74 -15.50 -15.61 -3.40
CA ASP A 74 -14.46 -16.64 -3.33
C ASP A 74 -13.17 -16.11 -2.70
N SER A 75 -12.77 -14.88 -3.05
CA SER A 75 -11.61 -14.21 -2.45
C SER A 75 -11.82 -13.97 -0.95
N VAL A 76 -13.03 -13.56 -0.54
CA VAL A 76 -13.38 -13.39 0.88
C VAL A 76 -13.34 -14.72 1.63
N ALA A 77 -13.83 -15.81 1.04
CA ALA A 77 -13.76 -17.14 1.64
C ALA A 77 -12.31 -17.61 1.84
N PHE A 78 -11.45 -17.37 0.85
CA PHE A 78 -10.02 -17.63 0.94
C PHE A 78 -9.34 -16.84 2.06
N PHE A 79 -9.59 -15.53 2.18
CA PHE A 79 -9.01 -14.75 3.28
C PHE A 79 -9.52 -15.21 4.64
N LYS A 80 -10.81 -15.58 4.76
CA LYS A 80 -11.37 -16.14 6.00
C LYS A 80 -10.67 -17.42 6.44
N SER A 81 -10.16 -18.24 5.52
CA SER A 81 -9.45 -19.47 5.89
C SER A 81 -8.01 -19.21 6.39
N ILE A 82 -7.33 -18.16 5.90
CA ILE A 82 -5.93 -17.85 6.25
C ILE A 82 -5.80 -16.99 7.51
N ILE A 83 -6.78 -16.13 7.78
CA ILE A 83 -6.76 -15.21 8.93
C ILE A 83 -6.51 -15.92 10.26
N PRO A 84 -7.15 -17.06 10.60
CA PRO A 84 -6.94 -17.74 11.88
C PRO A 84 -5.49 -18.20 12.09
N ASP A 85 -4.89 -18.82 11.08
CA ASP A 85 -3.50 -19.30 11.17
C ASP A 85 -2.52 -18.14 11.30
N THR A 86 -2.76 -17.05 10.56
CA THR A 86 -1.96 -15.83 10.66
C THR A 86 -2.07 -15.22 12.06
N LYS A 87 -3.28 -15.14 12.62
CA LYS A 87 -3.49 -14.69 14.01
C LYS A 87 -2.75 -15.56 15.01
N LYS A 88 -2.77 -16.88 14.83
CA LYS A 88 -2.04 -17.83 15.69
C LYS A 88 -0.53 -17.61 15.62
N ALA A 89 0.02 -17.39 14.42
CA ALA A 89 1.43 -17.09 14.22
C ALA A 89 1.84 -15.77 14.89
N ILE A 90 1.00 -14.73 14.80
CA ILE A 90 1.21 -13.44 15.47
C ILE A 90 1.29 -13.63 16.99
N VAL A 91 0.30 -14.29 17.59
CA VAL A 91 0.29 -14.54 19.06
C VAL A 91 1.51 -15.36 19.50
N SER A 92 1.99 -16.29 18.66
CA SER A 92 3.22 -17.03 18.94
C SER A 92 4.47 -16.14 18.88
N ALA A 93 4.53 -15.22 17.90
CA ALA A 93 5.64 -14.29 17.75
C ALA A 93 5.70 -13.29 18.92
N GLU A 94 4.56 -12.76 19.36
CA GLU A 94 4.44 -11.88 20.53
C GLU A 94 5.06 -12.53 21.77
N LYS A 95 4.69 -13.78 22.09
CA LYS A 95 5.27 -14.52 23.22
C LYS A 95 6.80 -14.68 23.14
N SER A 96 7.32 -14.86 21.93
CA SER A 96 8.77 -15.00 21.72
C SER A 96 9.52 -13.67 21.87
N ILE A 97 8.87 -12.56 21.49
CA ILE A 97 9.39 -11.20 21.66
C ILE A 97 9.46 -10.89 23.16
N ASP A 98 8.40 -11.13 23.92
CA ASP A 98 8.38 -10.90 25.38
C ASP A 98 9.51 -11.65 26.10
N LEU A 99 9.74 -12.92 25.71
CA LEU A 99 10.83 -13.71 26.26
C LEU A 99 12.21 -13.13 25.92
N LEU A 100 12.38 -12.64 24.69
CA LEU A 100 13.64 -12.06 24.24
C LEU A 100 13.91 -10.73 24.94
N GLU A 101 12.89 -9.89 25.11
CA GLU A 101 12.98 -8.63 25.82
C GLU A 101 13.43 -8.84 27.28
N ASN A 102 12.87 -9.84 27.97
CA ASN A 102 13.34 -10.21 29.31
C ASN A 102 14.82 -10.65 29.33
N ARG A 103 15.27 -11.41 28.32
CA ARG A 103 16.68 -11.82 28.20
C ARG A 103 17.60 -10.64 27.94
N CYS A 104 17.18 -9.67 27.12
CA CYS A 104 17.93 -8.44 26.89
C CYS A 104 18.08 -7.63 28.17
N GLN A 105 17.01 -7.44 28.95
CA GLN A 105 17.07 -6.70 30.21
C GLN A 105 18.07 -7.31 31.20
N ASN A 106 18.05 -8.64 31.33
CA ASN A 106 18.99 -9.36 32.19
C ASN A 106 20.46 -9.15 31.77
N LEU A 107 20.73 -9.11 30.46
CA LEU A 107 22.07 -8.87 29.94
C LEU A 107 22.52 -7.43 30.16
N GLU A 108 21.61 -6.46 29.99
CA GLU A 108 21.88 -5.04 30.30
C GLU A 108 22.25 -4.84 31.77
N ASP A 109 21.55 -5.50 32.69
CA ASP A 109 21.85 -5.46 34.12
C ASP A 109 23.26 -6.02 34.42
N ILE A 110 23.60 -7.15 33.80
CA ILE A 110 24.93 -7.77 33.94
C ILE A 110 26.03 -6.84 33.41
N ILE A 111 25.82 -6.23 32.23
CA ILE A 111 26.75 -5.27 31.64
C ILE A 111 26.92 -4.06 32.55
N SER A 112 25.82 -3.48 33.05
CA SER A 112 25.83 -2.35 33.98
C SER A 112 26.65 -2.64 35.24
N VAL A 113 26.51 -3.84 35.83
CA VAL A 113 27.31 -4.27 36.98
C VAL A 113 28.79 -4.39 36.63
N LYS A 114 29.12 -4.97 35.46
CA LYS A 114 30.50 -5.12 34.99
C LYS A 114 31.14 -3.77 34.71
N ASP A 115 30.43 -2.85 34.07
CA ASP A 115 30.91 -1.51 33.76
C ASP A 115 31.26 -0.73 35.03
N ARG A 116 30.40 -0.78 36.06
CA ARG A 116 30.70 -0.18 37.37
C ARG A 116 31.96 -0.77 38.01
N LYS A 117 32.15 -2.10 37.90
CA LYS A 117 33.34 -2.77 38.42
C LYS A 117 34.60 -2.37 37.66
N ILE A 118 34.53 -2.25 36.33
CA ILE A 118 35.64 -1.77 35.50
C ILE A 118 36.02 -0.34 35.91
N ILE A 119 35.04 0.57 36.01
CA ILE A 119 35.27 1.95 36.45
C ILE A 119 35.99 1.96 37.80
N THR A 120 35.50 1.18 38.78
CA THR A 120 36.09 1.11 40.11
C THR A 120 37.54 0.61 40.08
N LEU A 121 37.83 -0.42 39.28
CA LEU A 121 39.19 -0.95 39.13
C LEU A 121 40.11 0.04 38.43
N VAL A 122 39.62 0.75 37.42
CA VAL A 122 40.36 1.81 36.73
C VAL A 122 40.70 2.95 37.69
N ASP A 123 39.75 3.39 38.51
CA ASP A 123 39.98 4.43 39.54
C ASP A 123 41.04 3.99 40.56
N GLN A 124 41.00 2.71 40.99
CA GLN A 124 42.00 2.13 41.89
C GLN A 124 43.40 2.04 41.25
N ILE A 125 43.49 1.69 39.96
CA ILE A 125 44.78 1.67 39.26
C ILE A 125 45.32 3.09 39.13
N LEU A 126 44.49 4.05 38.72
CA LEU A 126 44.90 5.43 38.54
C LEU A 126 45.37 6.06 39.86
N SER A 127 44.72 5.77 40.98
CA SER A 127 45.14 6.28 42.29
C SER A 127 46.50 5.71 42.72
N LYS A 128 46.76 4.42 42.49
CA LYS A 128 48.06 3.80 42.79
C LYS A 128 49.17 4.35 41.88
N THR A 129 48.92 4.49 40.59
CA THR A 129 49.92 5.01 39.64
C THR A 129 50.26 6.48 39.91
N LYS A 130 49.31 7.31 40.36
CA LYS A 130 49.57 8.71 40.77
C LYS A 130 50.58 8.86 41.92
N HIS A 131 50.79 7.82 42.72
CA HIS A 131 51.73 7.83 43.85
C HIS A 131 53.05 7.09 43.56
N ASN A 132 53.17 6.46 42.38
CA ASN A 132 54.40 5.81 41.94
C ASN A 132 55.13 6.72 40.96
N ASP A 133 55.81 7.74 41.50
CA ASP A 133 56.75 8.51 40.70
C ASP A 133 57.92 7.60 40.32
N VAL A 134 57.99 7.19 39.05
CA VAL A 134 59.03 6.28 38.52
C VAL A 134 60.43 6.90 38.63
N THR A 135 60.51 8.21 38.91
CA THR A 135 61.75 8.94 39.14
C THR A 135 62.25 8.87 40.58
N ILE A 136 61.42 8.43 41.53
CA ILE A 136 61.75 8.34 42.95
C ILE A 136 62.08 6.88 43.32
N GLU A 137 63.17 6.69 44.07
CA GLU A 137 63.53 5.36 44.56
C GLU A 137 62.43 4.80 45.47
N PRO A 138 61.91 3.59 45.20
CA PRO A 138 60.85 3.00 45.99
C PRO A 138 61.36 2.60 47.38
N GLU A 139 60.60 2.95 48.42
CA GLU A 139 60.93 2.59 49.82
C GLU A 139 60.94 1.08 50.04
N ILE A 140 60.11 0.34 49.29
CA ILE A 140 60.05 -1.12 49.32
C ILE A 140 60.19 -1.65 47.89
N TYR A 141 61.21 -2.47 47.69
CA TYR A 141 61.45 -3.16 46.43
C TYR A 141 60.52 -4.36 46.27
N SER A 142 59.82 -4.44 45.13
CA SER A 142 58.92 -5.55 44.81
C SER A 142 59.70 -6.81 44.38
N SER A 143 60.95 -6.67 43.95
CA SER A 143 61.81 -7.80 43.61
C SER A 143 63.30 -7.49 43.75
N THR A 144 64.12 -8.55 43.83
CA THR A 144 65.58 -8.43 43.80
C THR A 144 66.08 -7.85 42.47
N HIS A 145 65.37 -8.10 41.36
CA HIS A 145 65.71 -7.52 40.06
C HIS A 145 65.52 -6.00 40.05
N GLU A 146 64.41 -5.51 40.61
CA GLU A 146 64.10 -4.10 40.74
C GLU A 146 65.13 -3.37 41.62
N ARG A 147 65.52 -3.97 42.76
CA ARG A 147 66.58 -3.44 43.63
C ARG A 147 67.91 -3.28 42.88
N LYS A 148 68.31 -4.30 42.11
CA LYS A 148 69.54 -4.24 41.32
C LYS A 148 69.49 -3.17 40.23
N LEU A 149 68.31 -2.96 39.63
CA LEU A 149 68.10 -1.94 38.60
C LEU A 149 68.24 -0.53 39.17
N TRP A 150 67.67 -0.25 40.34
CA TRP A 150 67.82 1.03 41.03
C TRP A 150 69.26 1.29 41.49
N ALA A 151 69.93 0.29 42.05
CA ALA A 151 71.36 0.40 42.40
C ALA A 151 72.22 0.74 41.17
N LYS A 152 71.96 0.12 40.01
CA LYS A 152 72.65 0.44 38.76
C LYS A 152 72.38 1.87 38.31
N ARG A 153 71.12 2.33 38.32
CA ARG A 153 70.76 3.71 37.96
C ARG A 153 71.41 4.74 38.88
N HIS A 154 71.51 4.45 40.18
CA HIS A 154 72.18 5.33 41.14
C HIS A 154 73.68 5.48 40.78
N SER A 155 74.38 4.37 40.53
CA SER A 155 75.79 4.41 40.08
C SER A 155 75.98 5.11 38.73
N GLU A 156 75.05 4.95 37.79
CA GLU A 156 75.10 5.65 36.50
C GLU A 156 74.87 7.17 36.66
N SER A 157 74.04 7.58 37.62
CA SER A 157 73.75 8.99 37.89
C SER A 157 74.93 9.76 38.51
N GLU A 158 75.85 9.08 39.21
CA GLU A 158 77.05 9.71 39.80
C GLU A 158 77.96 10.39 38.75
N HIS A 159 77.84 9.99 37.47
CA HIS A 159 78.67 10.48 36.38
C HIS A 159 77.87 11.08 35.21
N ASP A 160 76.54 11.13 35.28
CA ASP A 160 75.67 11.68 34.23
C ASP A 160 74.61 12.64 34.80
N LEU A 161 74.83 13.93 34.54
CA LEU A 161 73.96 15.04 34.94
C LEU A 161 72.55 14.97 34.35
N GLU A 162 72.39 14.36 33.17
CA GLU A 162 71.08 14.21 32.54
C GLU A 162 70.25 13.11 33.23
N THR A 163 70.92 12.06 33.71
CA THR A 163 70.31 11.00 34.52
C THR A 163 70.00 11.49 35.93
N GLN A 164 70.87 12.33 36.53
CA GLN A 164 70.62 12.94 37.84
C GLN A 164 69.40 13.87 37.85
N LYS A 165 69.12 14.61 36.77
CA LYS A 165 67.91 15.43 36.65
C LYS A 165 66.62 14.61 36.45
N LYS A 166 66.75 13.40 35.91
CA LYS A 166 65.62 12.52 35.59
C LYS A 166 65.14 11.70 36.79
N TYR A 167 65.98 11.50 37.80
CA TYR A 167 65.67 10.68 38.97
C TYR A 167 65.91 11.49 40.24
N THR A 168 64.95 11.50 41.16
CA THR A 168 65.01 12.26 42.41
C THR A 168 65.81 11.49 43.47
N PHE A 169 67.08 11.24 43.20
CA PHE A 169 68.02 10.65 44.15
C PHE A 169 68.36 11.68 45.24
N HIS A 170 68.00 11.40 46.49
CA HIS A 170 68.35 12.25 47.63
C HIS A 170 69.72 11.82 48.19
N PRO A 171 70.65 12.76 48.50
CA PRO A 171 71.95 12.45 49.10
C PRO A 171 71.86 11.77 50.48
#